data_AF-A0A2V7FWB6-F1
#
_entry.id   AF-A0A2V7FWB6-F1
#
_cell.length_a   1.000
_cell.length_b   1.000
_cell.length_c   1.000
_cell.angle_alpha   90.00
_cell.angle_beta   90.00
_cell.angle_gamma   90.00
#
_symmetry.space_group_name_H-M   'P 1'
#
loop_
_entity.id
_entity.type
_entity.pdbx_description
1 polymer ?
#
loop_
_entity_poly.entity_id
_entity_poly.type
_entity_poly.pdbx_seq_one_letter_code
_entity_poly.pdbx_strand_id
1 'polypeptide(L)'
;MFERMFREGRDYAWTMEAVVASPTLAAAEWTFSYVVTDAIPRSAGRKIRFRGMSLFELRDGKISAYREYFDTGAALLQLGFKPESLAKVLSRRL
;
A
#
# COMPACT_ATOMS: atom_id res chain seq x y z
N MET A 1 13.00 4.85 -2.74
CA MET A 1 11.63 4.67 -2.21
C MET A 1 11.61 3.64 -1.09
N PHE A 2 12.04 2.40 -1.33
CA PHE A 2 12.01 1.32 -0.33
C PHE A 2 12.85 1.58 0.93
N GLU A 3 14.02 2.23 0.81
CA GLU A 3 14.84 2.55 1.98
C GLU A 3 14.08 3.41 3.00
N ARG A 4 13.33 4.42 2.52
CA ARG A 4 12.49 5.25 3.36
C ARG A 4 11.36 4.45 4.00
N MET A 5 10.71 3.58 3.22
CA MET A 5 9.67 2.67 3.73
C MET A 5 10.23 1.88 4.92
N PHE A 6 11.31 1.12 4.74
CA PHE A 6 11.90 0.29 5.80
C PHE A 6 12.45 1.07 6.99
N ARG A 7 12.71 2.38 6.84
CA ARG A 7 13.06 3.26 7.96
C ARG A 7 11.83 3.69 8.77
N GLU A 8 10.72 3.98 8.09
CA GLU A 8 9.49 4.55 8.66
C GLU A 8 8.52 3.50 9.24
N GLY A 9 8.75 2.21 8.97
CA GLY A 9 7.95 1.14 9.54
C GLY A 9 8.73 -0.16 9.78
N ARG A 10 8.08 -1.08 10.49
CA ARG A 10 8.56 -2.42 10.81
C ARG A 10 7.41 -3.42 10.76
N ASP A 11 7.72 -4.71 10.88
CA ASP A 11 6.75 -5.81 10.90
C ASP A 11 5.81 -5.78 9.67
N TYR A 12 6.41 -5.53 8.51
CA TYR A 12 5.70 -5.52 7.24
C TYR A 12 5.11 -6.89 6.94
N ALA A 13 3.81 -6.92 6.66
CA ALA A 13 3.13 -8.09 6.15
C ALA A 13 2.32 -7.69 4.91
N TRP A 14 2.53 -8.44 3.83
CA TRP A 14 1.77 -8.32 2.60
C TRP A 14 1.16 -9.68 2.30
N THR A 15 -0.16 -9.78 2.44
CA THR A 15 -0.90 -11.03 2.24
C THR A 15 -1.73 -10.90 0.99
N MET A 16 -1.45 -11.74 -0.01
CA MET A 16 -2.30 -11.91 -1.19
C MET A 16 -3.47 -12.82 -0.81
N GLU A 17 -4.70 -12.34 -0.97
CA GLU A 17 -5.91 -13.00 -0.47
C GLU A 17 -6.65 -13.74 -1.60
N ALA A 18 -6.73 -13.11 -2.77
CA ALA A 18 -7.31 -13.70 -3.96
C ALA A 18 -6.39 -13.38 -5.15
N VAL A 19 -6.03 -14.40 -5.92
CA VAL A 19 -5.16 -14.27 -7.09
C VAL A 19 -5.81 -14.91 -8.30
N VAL A 20 -5.88 -14.18 -9.39
CA VAL A 20 -6.29 -14.68 -10.71
C VAL A 20 -5.14 -14.42 -11.67
N ALA A 21 -4.73 -15.43 -12.42
CA ALA A 21 -3.62 -15.33 -13.36
C ALA A 21 -3.93 -16.02 -14.69
N SER A 22 -3.44 -15.41 -15.76
CA SER A 22 -3.34 -15.94 -17.12
C SER A 22 -1.88 -15.82 -17.59
N PRO A 23 -1.52 -16.33 -18.78
CA PRO A 23 -0.16 -16.20 -19.30
C PRO A 23 0.34 -14.76 -19.50
N THR A 24 -0.57 -13.79 -19.66
CA THR A 24 -0.23 -12.39 -19.99
C THR A 24 -0.67 -11.39 -18.94
N LEU A 25 -1.49 -11.78 -17.97
CA LEU A 25 -2.02 -10.89 -16.94
C LEU A 25 -2.18 -11.64 -15.61
N ALA A 26 -1.88 -10.99 -14.51
CA ALA A 26 -2.32 -11.43 -13.18
C ALA A 26 -2.93 -10.26 -12.41
N ALA A 27 -3.87 -10.62 -11.53
CA ALA A 27 -4.58 -9.72 -10.64
C ALA A 27 -4.56 -10.33 -9.24
N ALA A 28 -4.27 -9.54 -8.22
CA ALA A 28 -4.28 -9.99 -6.83
C ALA A 28 -4.92 -8.97 -5.91
N GLU A 29 -5.95 -9.37 -5.16
CA GLU A 29 -6.37 -8.63 -3.97
C GLU A 29 -5.41 -8.92 -2.83
N TRP A 30 -5.15 -7.90 -2.01
CA TRP A 30 -4.23 -8.03 -0.91
C TRP A 30 -4.57 -7.12 0.27
N THR A 31 -4.06 -7.53 1.43
CA THR A 31 -3.91 -6.68 2.60
C THR A 31 -2.43 -6.39 2.85
N PHE A 32 -2.12 -5.11 3.09
CA PHE A 32 -0.82 -4.67 3.55
C PHE A 32 -0.91 -4.13 4.98
N SER A 33 0.08 -4.46 5.81
CA SER A 33 0.17 -3.92 7.17
C SER A 33 1.60 -3.72 7.64
N TYR A 34 1.78 -2.78 8.56
CA TYR A 34 3.05 -2.48 9.21
C TYR A 34 2.84 -1.71 10.52
N VAL A 35 3.88 -1.63 11.34
CA VAL A 35 3.92 -0.77 12.54
C VAL A 35 4.82 0.42 12.27
N VAL A 36 4.34 1.63 12.53
CA VAL A 36 5.11 2.87 12.32
C VAL A 36 6.23 2.98 13.37
N THR A 37 7.44 3.33 12.92
CA THR A 37 8.59 3.53 13.81
C THR A 37 8.67 4.97 14.33
N ASP A 38 9.61 5.21 15.25
CA ASP A 38 9.86 6.55 15.80
C ASP A 38 10.40 7.56 14.77
N ALA A 39 10.76 7.11 13.56
CA ALA A 39 11.08 7.99 12.44
C ALA A 39 9.89 8.86 12.01
N ILE A 40 8.66 8.47 12.36
CA ILE A 40 7.45 9.31 12.22
C ILE A 40 6.83 9.52 13.62
N PRO A 41 7.33 10.48 14.42
CA PRO A 41 6.94 10.64 15.83
C PRO A 41 5.43 10.74 16.06
N ARG A 42 4.72 11.47 15.19
CA ARG A 42 3.26 11.68 15.30
C ARG A 42 2.42 10.40 15.19
N SER A 43 2.99 9.34 14.62
CA SER A 43 2.29 8.09 14.33
C SER A 43 3.03 6.88 14.90
N ALA A 44 4.11 7.09 15.65
CA ALA A 44 4.96 6.05 16.21
C ALA A 44 4.13 5.02 17.00
N GLY A 45 4.42 3.74 16.78
CA GLY A 45 3.72 2.61 17.40
C GLY A 45 2.35 2.28 16.81
N ARG A 46 1.78 3.12 15.93
CA ARG A 46 0.50 2.80 15.28
C ARG A 46 0.66 1.63 14.32
N LYS A 47 -0.27 0.69 14.37
CA LYS A 47 -0.42 -0.37 13.37
C LYS A 47 -1.29 0.14 12.24
N ILE A 48 -0.75 0.13 11.03
CA ILE A 48 -1.45 0.51 9.80
C ILE A 48 -1.82 -0.77 9.07
N ARG A 49 -3.07 -0.86 8.60
CA ARG A 49 -3.57 -1.97 7.77
C ARG A 49 -4.53 -1.43 6.73
N PHE A 50 -4.29 -1.72 5.45
CA PHE A 50 -5.20 -1.32 4.38
C PHE A 50 -5.22 -2.37 3.28
N ARG A 51 -6.31 -2.35 2.50
CA ARG A 51 -6.50 -3.25 1.37
C ARG A 51 -6.12 -2.57 0.06
N GLY A 52 -5.77 -3.39 -0.90
CA GLY A 52 -5.53 -2.97 -2.26
C GLY A 52 -5.61 -4.12 -3.23
N MET A 53 -5.30 -3.81 -4.47
CA MET A 53 -5.25 -4.73 -5.58
C MET A 53 -4.05 -4.40 -6.46
N SER A 54 -3.36 -5.43 -6.90
CA SER A 54 -2.26 -5.34 -7.86
C SER A 54 -2.69 -5.90 -9.20
N LEU A 55 -2.27 -5.25 -10.28
CA LEU A 55 -2.33 -5.74 -11.66
C LEU A 55 -0.91 -5.91 -12.18
N PHE A 56 -0.66 -7.06 -12.80
CA PHE A 56 0.62 -7.44 -13.37
C PHE A 56 0.42 -7.78 -14.84
N GLU A 57 1.16 -7.12 -15.72
CA GLU A 57 1.34 -7.61 -17.09
C GLU A 57 2.50 -8.60 -17.10
N LEU A 58 2.31 -9.71 -17.79
CA LEU A 58 3.27 -10.81 -17.83
C LEU A 58 3.82 -10.98 -19.25
N ARG A 59 5.15 -11.15 -19.36
CA ARG A 59 5.85 -11.52 -20.57
C ARG A 59 6.87 -12.60 -20.23
N ASP A 60 6.79 -13.74 -20.91
CA ASP A 60 7.68 -14.89 -20.69
C ASP A 60 7.75 -15.34 -19.22
N GLY A 61 6.59 -15.34 -18.54
CA GLY A 61 6.46 -15.70 -17.13
C GLY A 61 7.03 -14.66 -16.14
N LYS A 62 7.43 -13.48 -16.61
CA LYS A 62 7.96 -12.38 -15.79
C LYS A 62 7.02 -11.19 -15.79
N ILE A 63 7.03 -10.42 -14.70
CA ILE A 63 6.28 -9.16 -14.61
C ILE A 63 6.95 -8.13 -15.52
N SER A 64 6.28 -7.72 -16.59
CA SER A 64 6.73 -6.65 -17.49
C SER A 64 6.20 -5.28 -17.11
N ALA A 65 5.03 -5.22 -16.46
CA ALA A 65 4.49 -3.99 -15.89
C ALA A 65 3.71 -4.30 -14.60
N TYR A 66 3.71 -3.33 -13.69
CA TYR A 66 3.07 -3.42 -12.39
C TYR A 66 2.25 -2.15 -12.12
N ARG A 67 1.03 -2.34 -11.63
CA ARG A 67 0.15 -1.26 -11.17
C ARG A 67 -0.51 -1.70 -9.87
N GLU A 68 -0.74 -0.75 -8.98
CA GLU A 68 -1.48 -1.00 -7.75
C GLU A 68 -2.51 0.08 -7.49
N TYR A 69 -3.59 -0.35 -6.86
CA TYR A 69 -4.66 0.49 -6.36
C TYR A 69 -4.91 0.09 -4.92
N PHE A 70 -4.93 1.05 -4.01
CA PHE A 70 -5.14 0.75 -2.60
C PHE A 70 -5.88 1.87 -1.92
N ASP A 71 -6.49 1.54 -0.78
CA ASP A 71 -7.24 2.49 0.02
C ASP A 71 -6.30 3.48 0.73
N THR A 72 -5.90 4.49 -0.03
CA THR A 72 -5.02 5.58 0.44
C THR A 72 -5.69 6.36 1.57
N GLY A 73 -7.02 6.52 1.53
CA GLY A 73 -7.78 7.23 2.56
C GLY A 73 -7.70 6.50 3.90
N ALA A 74 -7.96 5.19 3.91
CA ALA A 74 -7.86 4.37 5.11
C ALA A 74 -6.43 4.38 5.70
N ALA A 75 -5.39 4.32 4.86
CA ALA A 75 -4.01 4.38 5.32
C ALA A 75 -3.68 5.74 5.99
N LEU A 76 -4.06 6.85 5.36
CA LEU A 76 -3.77 8.20 5.87
C LEU A 76 -4.57 8.52 7.14
N LEU A 77 -5.82 8.04 7.25
CA LEU A 77 -6.64 8.16 8.46
C LEU A 77 -5.98 7.44 9.64
N GLN A 78 -5.49 6.22 9.45
CA GLN A 78 -4.80 5.46 10.50
C GLN A 78 -3.49 6.14 10.93
N LEU A 79 -2.79 6.77 9.98
CA LEU A 79 -1.62 7.60 10.26
C LEU A 79 -1.95 8.89 11.05
N GLY A 80 -3.22 9.24 11.22
CA GLY A 80 -3.66 10.40 12.00
C GLY A 80 -3.61 11.71 11.23
N PHE A 81 -3.75 11.67 9.90
CA PHE A 81 -3.91 12.90 9.12
C PHE A 81 -5.23 13.60 9.49
N LYS A 82 -5.17 14.93 9.61
CA LYS A 82 -6.36 15.75 9.83
C LYS A 82 -7.26 15.77 8.58
N PRO A 83 -8.58 15.94 8.73
CA PRO A 83 -9.53 15.97 7.61
C PRO A 83 -9.13 16.88 6.45
N GLU A 84 -8.63 18.08 6.73
CA GLU A 84 -8.24 19.05 5.71
C GLU A 84 -7.00 18.58 4.93
N SER A 85 -6.08 17.89 5.62
CA SER A 85 -4.89 17.31 5.00
C SER A 85 -5.25 16.10 4.13
N LEU A 86 -6.21 15.28 4.55
CA LEU A 86 -6.76 14.19 3.75
C LEU A 86 -7.38 14.72 2.46
N ALA A 87 -8.28 15.69 2.58
CA ALA A 87 -8.94 16.32 1.42
C ALA A 87 -7.91 16.87 0.42
N LYS A 88 -6.90 17.59 0.91
CA LYS A 88 -5.82 18.14 0.06
C LYS A 88 -5.00 17.08 -0.67
N VAL A 89 -4.73 15.93 -0.03
CA VAL A 89 -3.94 14.86 -0.65
C VAL A 89 -4.79 14.06 -1.65
N LEU A 90 -6.02 13.73 -1.29
CA LEU A 90 -6.90 12.90 -2.09
C LEU A 90 -7.44 13.63 -3.33
N SER A 91 -7.64 14.96 -3.26
CA SER A 91 -8.11 15.75 -4.41
C SER A 91 -7.13 15.78 -5.58
N ARG A 92 -5.85 15.48 -5.37
CA ARG A 92 -4.83 15.37 -6.44
C ARG A 92 -5.00 14.12 -7.32
N ARG A 93 -5.90 13.21 -6.94
CA ARG A 93 -6.18 11.96 -7.66
C ARG A 93 -7.53 11.98 -8.39
N LEU A 94 -8.24 13.11 -8.33
CA LEU A 94 -9.42 13.42 -9.15
C LEU A 94 -8.95 14.09 -10.44
#